data_AF-A0AAX4JGU9-F1
#
_entry.id   AF-A0AAX4JGU9-F1
#
_cell.length_a   1.000
_cell.length_b   1.000
_cell.length_c   1.000
_cell.angle_alpha   90.00
_cell.angle_beta   90.00
_cell.angle_gamma   90.00
#
_symmetry.space_group_name_H-M   'P 1'
#
loop_
_entity.id
_entity.type
_entity.pdbx_description
1 polymer ?
#
loop_
_entity_poly.entity_id
_entity_poly.type
_entity_poly.pdbx_seq_one_letter_code
_entity_poly.pdbx_strand_id
1 'polypeptide(L)'
;MFINKDTIHDHDLDDHIIQEVYDIKIIQSYLQSSMDLFLLEKILIKIGYSQNSAPLYKKYLKMLNNLSDENTKIERMRNTFIHILQVPMHSLPELYADYEEFELEYNKPQAKKILQETFLMYQNTLSFYHHIKKAKDMKIELENPLKLHEDMFHKRICFLYKESIYFNYKDEETYFNFSEYLIKNNKYEEAREIVRLGIENTTGIFLKIYHQYRIINNKELTNNKLTNNELINLELVDQDYIELSKYDMVNLKRKNDREDIPDFLSILIMNHLSLILKRQGLIPFRKEFINLKIKGLVNDVIYKNIADYEYKYTSNKDIVTKIYTSGIEETDSKYLKQELVNFLLKTGDYNNALMYVKKYEVGDEEILKYEFKYGEDFFNLLNTKKTEKEEDKKIKEDKEAVSPYEISKKIFSFGMRIELREDVKEFIKKINYVKKGDDILRHCDLDELIIILSKI
;
A
#
# COMPACT_ATOMS: atom_id res chain seq x y z
N MET A 1 0.51 19.62 -8.37
CA MET A 1 -0.74 18.98 -7.93
C MET A 1 -0.95 17.75 -8.79
N PHE A 2 -1.16 16.58 -8.18
CA PHE A 2 -1.39 15.35 -8.92
C PHE A 2 -2.74 15.38 -9.62
N ILE A 3 -2.75 15.10 -10.93
CA ILE A 3 -3.97 15.02 -11.72
C ILE A 3 -4.48 13.58 -11.65
N ASN A 4 -5.70 13.41 -11.16
CA ASN A 4 -6.37 12.13 -11.07
C ASN A 4 -7.79 12.22 -11.67
N LYS A 5 -8.52 11.11 -11.64
CA LYS A 5 -9.89 11.04 -12.19
C LYS A 5 -10.84 12.08 -11.59
N ASP A 6 -10.67 12.43 -10.31
CA ASP A 6 -11.59 13.34 -9.61
C ASP A 6 -11.18 14.80 -9.77
N THR A 7 -9.87 15.07 -9.82
CA THR A 7 -9.33 16.44 -9.91
C THR A 7 -9.24 16.96 -11.33
N ILE A 8 -9.31 16.11 -12.36
CA ILE A 8 -9.15 16.55 -13.77
C ILE A 8 -10.15 17.65 -14.19
N HIS A 9 -11.35 17.66 -13.63
CA HIS A 9 -12.38 18.66 -13.91
C HIS A 9 -12.10 20.03 -13.29
N ASP A 10 -11.11 20.11 -12.39
CA ASP A 10 -10.69 21.34 -11.72
C ASP A 10 -9.60 22.09 -12.49
N HIS A 11 -9.14 21.53 -13.61
CA HIS A 11 -8.08 22.07 -14.43
C HIS A 11 -8.61 22.51 -15.80
N ASP A 12 -8.14 23.66 -16.27
CA ASP A 12 -8.30 24.04 -17.67
C ASP A 12 -7.44 23.10 -18.51
N LEU A 13 -8.07 22.26 -19.33
CA LEU A 13 -7.34 21.29 -20.17
C LEU A 13 -6.52 22.04 -21.22
N ASP A 14 -5.20 21.88 -21.14
CA ASP A 14 -4.24 22.31 -22.16
C ASP A 14 -3.36 21.13 -22.62
N ASP A 15 -2.49 21.39 -23.59
CA ASP A 15 -1.60 20.37 -24.16
C ASP A 15 -0.65 19.75 -23.12
N HIS A 16 -0.33 20.46 -22.04
CA HIS A 16 0.55 19.95 -20.98
C HIS A 16 -0.24 19.05 -20.02
N ILE A 17 -1.40 19.50 -19.56
CA ILE A 17 -2.28 18.78 -18.63
C ILE A 17 -2.82 17.50 -19.27
N ILE A 18 -3.21 17.54 -20.55
CA ILE A 18 -3.76 16.36 -21.23
C ILE A 18 -2.74 15.21 -21.34
N GLN A 19 -1.44 15.52 -21.32
CA GLN A 19 -0.39 14.50 -21.30
C GLN A 19 -0.31 13.78 -19.94
N GLU A 20 -0.90 14.29 -18.86
CA GLU A 20 -0.97 13.60 -17.56
C GLU A 20 -2.29 12.85 -17.33
N VAL A 21 -3.21 12.90 -18.29
CA VAL A 21 -4.51 12.21 -18.22
C VAL A 21 -4.38 10.78 -18.71
N TYR A 22 -5.04 9.85 -18.00
CA TYR A 22 -5.15 8.44 -18.40
C TYR A 22 -6.56 8.04 -18.86
N ASP A 23 -7.56 8.92 -18.70
CA ASP A 23 -8.91 8.69 -19.23
C ASP A 23 -8.98 9.02 -20.73
N ILE A 24 -9.10 7.98 -21.53
CA ILE A 24 -9.15 8.08 -22.99
C ILE A 24 -10.36 8.86 -23.48
N LYS A 25 -11.50 8.85 -22.78
CA LYS A 25 -12.67 9.62 -23.20
C LYS A 25 -12.38 11.11 -23.09
N ILE A 26 -11.73 11.54 -22.00
CA ILE A 26 -11.33 12.94 -21.80
C ILE A 26 -10.33 13.36 -22.90
N ILE A 27 -9.34 12.50 -23.17
CA ILE A 27 -8.34 12.73 -24.22
C ILE A 27 -8.99 12.84 -25.61
N GLN A 28 -9.93 11.95 -25.93
CA GLN A 28 -10.65 12.00 -27.20
C GLN A 28 -11.46 13.28 -27.34
N SER A 29 -12.18 13.71 -26.28
CA SER A 29 -12.92 14.96 -26.27
C SER A 29 -12.00 16.17 -26.47
N TYR A 30 -10.84 16.21 -25.81
CA TYR A 30 -9.85 17.28 -26.02
C TYR A 30 -9.32 17.31 -27.45
N LEU A 31 -8.97 16.14 -27.99
CA LEU A 31 -8.42 16.05 -29.34
C LEU A 31 -9.46 16.35 -30.45
N GLN A 32 -10.76 16.43 -30.15
CA GLN A 32 -11.75 16.87 -31.14
C GLN A 32 -11.56 18.35 -31.51
N SER A 33 -11.06 19.18 -30.59
CA SER A 33 -10.81 20.60 -30.83
C SER A 33 -9.37 20.91 -31.29
N SER A 34 -8.38 20.06 -30.96
CA SER A 34 -6.99 20.20 -31.42
C SER A 34 -6.52 18.96 -32.23
N MET A 35 -6.29 19.14 -33.54
CA MET A 35 -5.63 18.13 -34.37
C MET A 35 -4.15 18.48 -34.54
N ASP A 36 -3.33 18.17 -33.54
CA ASP A 36 -1.87 18.18 -33.67
C ASP A 36 -1.31 16.76 -33.64
N LEU A 37 -0.51 16.43 -34.65
CA LEU A 37 0.16 15.14 -34.78
C LEU A 37 1.17 14.93 -33.65
N PHE A 38 1.93 15.97 -33.31
CA PHE A 38 3.00 15.90 -32.32
C PHE A 38 2.46 15.70 -30.91
N LEU A 39 1.37 16.40 -30.57
CA LEU A 39 0.65 16.15 -29.33
C LEU A 39 0.13 14.71 -29.23
N LEU A 40 -0.49 14.19 -30.29
CA LEU A 40 -1.02 12.82 -30.29
C LEU A 40 0.08 11.78 -30.12
N GLU A 41 1.26 12.01 -30.67
CA GLU A 41 2.44 11.16 -30.45
C GLU A 41 2.86 11.15 -28.98
N LYS A 42 2.95 12.32 -28.35
CA LYS A 42 3.28 12.42 -26.91
C LYS A 42 2.27 11.69 -26.04
N ILE A 43 0.98 11.83 -26.37
CA ILE A 43 -0.11 11.13 -25.69
C ILE A 43 0.06 9.61 -25.86
N LEU A 44 0.27 9.12 -27.08
CA LEU A 44 0.42 7.68 -27.37
C LEU A 44 1.67 7.07 -26.71
N ILE A 45 2.76 7.83 -26.55
CA ILE A 45 3.94 7.38 -25.79
C ILE A 45 3.58 7.01 -24.35
N LYS A 46 2.67 7.78 -23.74
CA LYS A 46 2.24 7.57 -22.36
C LYS A 46 1.11 6.54 -22.24
N ILE A 47 0.04 6.69 -23.03
CA ILE A 47 -1.20 5.92 -22.86
C ILE A 47 -1.45 4.84 -23.92
N GLY A 48 -0.53 4.68 -24.87
CA GLY A 48 -0.65 3.72 -25.97
C GLY A 48 -0.86 2.28 -25.51
N TYR A 49 -0.34 1.92 -24.34
CA TYR A 49 -0.48 0.60 -23.72
C TYR A 49 -1.87 0.30 -23.14
N SER A 50 -2.78 1.28 -23.10
CA SER A 50 -4.13 1.07 -22.57
C SER A 50 -4.93 0.11 -23.44
N GLN A 51 -5.77 -0.70 -22.81
CA GLN A 51 -6.72 -1.56 -23.53
C GLN A 51 -7.69 -0.76 -24.41
N ASN A 52 -7.91 0.52 -24.10
CA ASN A 52 -8.89 1.37 -24.76
C ASN A 52 -8.26 2.32 -25.80
N SER A 53 -6.96 2.18 -26.13
CA SER A 53 -6.21 3.13 -26.97
C SER A 53 -6.49 3.03 -28.47
N ALA A 54 -7.21 2.01 -28.93
CA ALA A 54 -7.52 1.78 -30.35
C ALA A 54 -8.06 3.01 -31.10
N PRO A 55 -9.01 3.80 -30.57
CA PRO A 55 -9.50 5.00 -31.26
C PRO A 55 -8.41 6.07 -31.48
N LEU A 56 -7.44 6.17 -30.57
CA LEU A 56 -6.33 7.11 -30.68
C LEU A 56 -5.36 6.66 -31.77
N TYR A 57 -5.07 5.36 -31.84
CA TYR A 57 -4.27 4.80 -32.92
C TYR A 57 -4.93 4.97 -34.29
N LYS A 58 -6.24 4.71 -34.42
CA LYS A 58 -6.97 4.96 -35.67
C LYS A 58 -6.87 6.42 -36.12
N LYS A 59 -7.00 7.36 -35.17
CA LYS A 59 -6.82 8.79 -35.47
C LYS A 59 -5.39 9.09 -35.90
N TYR A 60 -4.39 8.56 -35.20
CA TYR A 60 -2.98 8.77 -35.48
C TYR A 60 -2.57 8.22 -36.85
N LEU A 61 -2.97 6.98 -37.17
CA LEU A 61 -2.72 6.35 -38.48
C LEU A 61 -3.34 7.18 -39.63
N LYS A 62 -4.55 7.71 -39.45
CA LYS A 62 -5.17 8.62 -40.43
C LYS A 62 -4.36 9.89 -40.65
N MET A 63 -3.75 10.44 -39.58
CA MET A 63 -2.90 11.63 -39.69
C MET A 63 -1.55 11.30 -40.36
N LEU A 64 -0.95 10.15 -40.05
CA LEU A 64 0.26 9.67 -40.71
C LEU A 64 0.05 9.47 -42.23
N ASN A 65 -1.12 9.00 -42.64
CA ASN A 65 -1.44 8.80 -44.05
C ASN A 65 -1.43 10.10 -44.88
N ASN A 66 -1.57 11.26 -44.23
CA ASN A 66 -1.57 12.58 -44.86
C ASN A 66 -0.17 13.22 -44.91
N LEU A 67 0.88 12.55 -44.44
CA LEU A 67 2.25 13.06 -44.53
C LEU A 67 2.69 13.13 -46.00
N SER A 68 3.43 14.19 -46.35
CA SER A 68 3.89 14.43 -47.72
C SER A 68 5.05 13.52 -48.16
N ASP A 69 5.88 13.08 -47.22
CA ASP A 69 6.97 12.14 -47.49
C ASP A 69 6.50 10.69 -47.33
N GLU A 70 6.33 10.00 -48.46
CA GLU A 70 5.86 8.61 -48.51
C GLU A 70 6.80 7.64 -47.78
N ASN A 71 8.12 7.85 -47.78
CA ASN A 71 9.03 6.95 -47.08
C ASN A 71 8.86 7.05 -45.56
N THR A 72 8.87 8.28 -45.02
CA THR A 72 8.60 8.53 -43.60
C THR A 72 7.21 8.03 -43.21
N LYS A 73 6.19 8.25 -44.05
CA LYS A 73 4.84 7.76 -43.83
C LYS A 73 4.80 6.24 -43.67
N ILE A 74 5.35 5.49 -44.62
CA ILE A 74 5.36 4.02 -44.61
C ILE A 74 6.11 3.50 -43.37
N GLU A 75 7.28 4.05 -43.07
CA GLU A 75 8.08 3.64 -41.91
C GLU A 75 7.32 3.88 -40.60
N ARG A 76 6.75 5.08 -40.41
CA ARG A 76 6.01 5.42 -39.19
C ARG A 76 4.73 4.61 -39.04
N MET A 77 4.00 4.39 -40.12
CA MET A 77 2.80 3.55 -40.10
C MET A 77 3.15 2.11 -39.71
N ARG A 78 4.17 1.52 -40.35
CA ARG A 78 4.62 0.16 -40.03
C ARG A 78 5.04 0.03 -38.57
N ASN A 79 5.88 0.95 -38.07
CA ASN A 79 6.31 0.94 -36.67
C ASN A 79 5.14 1.05 -35.69
N THR A 80 4.13 1.86 -36.04
CA THR A 80 2.91 2.03 -35.26
C THR A 80 2.10 0.74 -35.22
N PHE A 81 1.88 0.09 -36.36
CA PHE A 81 1.16 -1.18 -36.42
C PHE A 81 1.88 -2.27 -35.63
N ILE A 82 3.19 -2.44 -35.80
CA ILE A 82 3.98 -3.42 -35.03
C ILE A 82 3.83 -3.19 -33.52
N HIS A 83 3.82 -1.94 -33.07
CA HIS A 83 3.57 -1.62 -31.67
C HIS A 83 2.13 -1.96 -31.23
N ILE A 84 1.11 -1.63 -32.04
CA ILE A 84 -0.30 -1.98 -31.76
C ILE A 84 -0.47 -3.50 -31.57
N LEU A 85 0.20 -4.32 -32.38
CA LEU A 85 0.11 -5.79 -32.28
C LEU A 85 0.70 -6.36 -30.99
N GLN A 86 1.41 -5.57 -30.21
CA GLN A 86 1.96 -5.93 -28.90
C GLN A 86 1.11 -5.42 -27.72
N VAL A 87 0.03 -4.68 -28.00
CA VAL A 87 -0.82 -4.10 -26.96
C VAL A 87 -2.18 -4.82 -26.96
N PRO A 88 -2.53 -5.53 -25.88
CA PRO A 88 -3.83 -6.18 -25.74
C PRO A 88 -4.92 -5.12 -25.60
N MET A 89 -5.68 -4.88 -26.66
CA MET A 89 -6.66 -3.80 -26.71
C MET A 89 -7.99 -4.19 -27.36
N HIS A 90 -9.02 -3.38 -27.08
CA HIS A 90 -10.28 -3.40 -27.80
C HIS A 90 -10.05 -3.14 -29.29
N SER A 91 -10.83 -3.79 -30.16
CA SER A 91 -10.73 -3.63 -31.62
C SER A 91 -9.36 -3.97 -32.24
N LEU A 92 -8.52 -4.74 -31.54
CA LEU A 92 -7.27 -5.28 -32.12
C LEU A 92 -7.49 -6.06 -33.44
N PRO A 93 -8.57 -6.87 -33.61
CA PRO A 93 -8.85 -7.52 -34.90
C PRO A 93 -9.08 -6.55 -36.06
N GLU A 94 -9.76 -5.42 -35.80
CA GLU A 94 -9.99 -4.39 -36.82
C GLU A 94 -8.66 -3.73 -37.21
N LEU A 95 -7.83 -3.38 -36.22
CA LEU A 95 -6.51 -2.79 -36.47
C LEU A 95 -5.54 -3.76 -37.18
N TYR A 96 -5.68 -5.06 -36.97
CA TYR A 96 -4.92 -6.06 -37.72
C TYR A 96 -5.37 -6.14 -39.19
N ALA A 97 -6.68 -6.09 -39.45
CA ALA A 97 -7.19 -6.02 -40.83
C ALA A 97 -6.70 -4.75 -41.55
N ASP A 98 -6.70 -3.60 -40.87
CA ASP A 98 -6.13 -2.35 -41.39
C ASP A 98 -4.62 -2.51 -41.71
N TYR A 99 -3.89 -3.27 -40.89
CA TYR A 99 -2.46 -3.56 -41.12
C TYR A 99 -2.23 -4.49 -42.33
N GLU A 100 -3.07 -5.50 -42.50
CA GLU A 100 -3.02 -6.41 -43.66
C GLU A 100 -3.24 -5.64 -44.97
N GLU A 101 -4.25 -4.77 -45.01
CA GLU A 101 -4.52 -3.91 -46.17
C GLU A 101 -3.32 -3.01 -46.48
N PHE A 102 -2.74 -2.36 -45.45
CA PHE A 102 -1.56 -1.51 -45.58
C PHE A 102 -0.35 -2.25 -46.17
N GLU A 103 0.05 -3.42 -45.64
CA GLU A 103 1.23 -4.13 -46.17
C GLU A 103 0.98 -4.68 -47.59
N LEU A 104 -0.25 -5.08 -47.91
CA LEU A 104 -0.63 -5.51 -49.25
C LEU A 104 -0.64 -4.37 -50.27
N GLU A 105 -0.94 -3.14 -49.85
CA GLU A 105 -0.87 -1.97 -50.72
C GLU A 105 0.58 -1.61 -51.05
N TYR A 106 1.44 -1.52 -50.02
CA TYR A 106 2.78 -0.96 -50.15
C TYR A 106 3.90 -1.97 -50.42
N ASN A 107 3.73 -3.25 -50.11
CA ASN A 107 4.81 -4.26 -50.22
C ASN A 107 4.33 -5.63 -50.73
N LYS A 108 3.50 -5.68 -51.78
CA LYS A 108 2.91 -6.92 -52.35
C LYS A 108 3.83 -8.16 -52.36
N PRO A 109 5.11 -8.09 -52.80
CA PRO A 109 5.96 -9.28 -52.87
C PRO A 109 6.37 -9.82 -51.48
N GLN A 110 6.58 -8.94 -50.50
CA GLN A 110 7.04 -9.32 -49.16
C GLN A 110 5.92 -9.34 -48.11
N ALA A 111 4.77 -8.74 -48.40
CA ALA A 111 3.64 -8.59 -47.50
C ALA A 111 3.25 -9.93 -46.88
N LYS A 112 3.15 -10.99 -47.69
CA LYS A 112 2.80 -12.33 -47.20
C LYS A 112 3.78 -12.84 -46.14
N LYS A 113 5.08 -12.58 -46.30
CA LYS A 113 6.11 -12.99 -45.34
C LYS A 113 6.02 -12.17 -44.06
N ILE A 114 5.90 -10.85 -44.18
CA ILE A 114 5.77 -9.92 -43.03
C ILE A 114 4.51 -10.26 -42.21
N LEU A 115 3.38 -10.47 -42.88
CA LEU A 115 2.11 -10.83 -42.23
C LEU A 115 2.20 -12.20 -41.53
N GLN A 116 2.86 -13.19 -42.13
CA GLN A 116 3.10 -14.48 -41.49
C GLN A 116 3.96 -14.36 -40.22
N GLU A 117 5.00 -13.53 -40.24
CA GLU A 117 5.88 -13.31 -39.08
C GLU A 117 5.16 -12.58 -37.93
N THR A 118 4.30 -11.63 -38.26
CA THR A 118 3.55 -10.80 -37.29
C THR A 118 2.26 -11.46 -36.78
N PHE A 119 1.71 -12.43 -37.51
CA PHE A 119 0.45 -13.09 -37.14
C PHE A 119 0.53 -13.80 -35.78
N LEU A 120 1.64 -14.46 -35.47
CA LEU A 120 1.81 -15.14 -34.18
C LEU A 120 1.79 -14.14 -33.00
N MET A 121 2.41 -12.96 -33.20
CA MET A 121 2.38 -11.88 -32.22
C MET A 121 0.95 -11.38 -32.00
N TYR A 122 0.22 -11.11 -33.08
CA TYR A 122 -1.20 -10.73 -33.03
C TYR A 122 -2.05 -11.77 -32.27
N GLN A 123 -1.91 -13.06 -32.59
CA GLN A 123 -2.68 -14.13 -31.94
C GLN A 123 -2.41 -14.21 -30.44
N ASN A 124 -1.14 -14.13 -30.03
CA ASN A 124 -0.75 -14.13 -28.62
C ASN A 124 -1.35 -12.93 -27.88
N THR A 125 -1.25 -11.74 -28.48
CA THR A 125 -1.79 -10.50 -27.90
C THR A 125 -3.32 -10.54 -27.80
N LEU A 126 -4.01 -11.06 -28.81
CA LEU A 126 -5.47 -11.21 -28.80
C LEU A 126 -5.94 -12.23 -27.76
N SER A 127 -5.26 -13.38 -27.68
CA SER A 127 -5.54 -14.40 -26.66
C SER A 127 -5.38 -13.80 -25.26
N PHE A 128 -4.27 -13.10 -25.03
CA PHE A 128 -4.03 -12.44 -23.75
C PHE A 128 -5.06 -11.35 -23.44
N TYR A 129 -5.45 -10.53 -24.43
CA TYR A 129 -6.54 -9.57 -24.29
C TYR A 129 -7.83 -10.23 -23.78
N HIS A 130 -8.21 -11.38 -24.32
CA HIS A 130 -9.40 -12.12 -23.86
C HIS A 130 -9.30 -12.57 -22.40
N HIS A 131 -8.10 -12.90 -21.92
CA HIS A 131 -7.87 -13.21 -20.50
C HIS A 131 -8.06 -11.98 -19.60
N ILE A 132 -7.50 -10.82 -19.98
CA ILE A 132 -7.48 -9.62 -19.13
C ILE A 132 -8.66 -8.67 -19.32
N LYS A 133 -9.52 -8.90 -20.33
CA LYS A 133 -10.66 -8.02 -20.65
C LYS A 133 -11.66 -7.86 -19.50
N LYS A 134 -11.82 -8.90 -18.66
CA LYS A 134 -12.80 -8.92 -17.56
C LYS A 134 -12.22 -8.38 -16.24
N ALA A 135 -10.93 -8.60 -15.99
CA ALA A 135 -10.24 -8.10 -14.82
C ALA A 135 -8.78 -7.84 -15.20
N LYS A 136 -8.33 -6.60 -15.00
CA LYS A 136 -6.93 -6.23 -15.10
C LYS A 136 -6.21 -6.74 -13.84
N ASP A 137 -5.73 -7.97 -13.88
CA ASP A 137 -4.89 -8.50 -12.80
C ASP A 137 -3.42 -8.16 -13.05
N MET A 138 -2.87 -7.28 -12.22
CA MET A 138 -1.47 -6.88 -12.28
C MET A 138 -0.51 -8.07 -12.08
N LYS A 139 -0.92 -9.12 -11.35
CA LYS A 139 -0.08 -10.30 -11.12
C LYS A 139 0.21 -11.02 -12.43
N ILE A 140 -0.80 -11.18 -13.28
CA ILE A 140 -0.65 -11.82 -14.59
C ILE A 140 0.23 -10.98 -15.50
N GLU A 141 0.08 -9.65 -15.47
CA GLU A 141 0.92 -8.75 -16.27
C GLU A 141 2.40 -8.88 -15.87
N LEU A 142 2.70 -9.03 -14.57
CA LEU A 142 4.07 -9.22 -14.06
C LEU A 142 4.74 -10.54 -14.52
N GLU A 143 3.98 -11.53 -14.99
CA GLU A 143 4.52 -12.78 -15.55
C GLU A 143 5.06 -12.61 -16.97
N ASN A 144 4.91 -11.42 -17.57
CA ASN A 144 5.27 -11.11 -18.96
C ASN A 144 4.71 -12.12 -19.98
N PRO A 145 3.37 -12.35 -20.02
CA PRO A 145 2.75 -13.35 -20.88
C PRO A 145 2.96 -13.08 -22.37
N LEU A 146 3.17 -11.81 -22.73
CA LEU A 146 3.47 -11.37 -24.09
C LEU A 146 4.95 -11.55 -24.48
N LYS A 147 5.81 -11.98 -23.55
CA LYS A 147 7.26 -12.15 -23.75
C LYS A 147 7.93 -10.91 -24.33
N LEU A 148 7.52 -9.74 -23.84
CA LEU A 148 8.09 -8.46 -24.25
C LEU A 148 9.56 -8.38 -23.83
N HIS A 149 10.35 -7.67 -24.64
CA HIS A 149 11.71 -7.28 -24.26
C HIS A 149 11.68 -6.43 -22.98
N GLU A 150 12.74 -6.50 -22.17
CA GLU A 150 12.84 -5.88 -20.85
C GLU A 150 12.39 -4.42 -20.82
N ASP A 151 12.87 -3.58 -21.74
CA ASP A 151 12.47 -2.16 -21.81
C ASP A 151 10.97 -1.96 -22.09
N MET A 152 10.40 -2.75 -22.98
CA MET A 152 8.98 -2.65 -23.37
C MET A 152 8.09 -3.22 -22.27
N PHE A 153 8.52 -4.32 -21.67
CA PHE A 153 7.89 -4.89 -20.48
C PHE A 153 7.86 -3.86 -19.35
N HIS A 154 8.99 -3.21 -19.08
CA HIS A 154 9.10 -2.21 -18.04
C HIS A 154 8.16 -1.01 -18.29
N LYS A 155 8.15 -0.48 -19.51
CA LYS A 155 7.22 0.61 -19.91
C LYS A 155 5.76 0.20 -19.73
N ARG A 156 5.39 -1.02 -20.11
CA ARG A 156 4.03 -1.56 -19.95
C ARG A 156 3.62 -1.62 -18.47
N ILE A 157 4.45 -2.21 -17.61
CA ILE A 157 4.14 -2.33 -16.18
C ILE A 157 4.04 -0.95 -15.53
N CYS A 158 4.97 -0.04 -15.83
CA CYS A 158 4.93 1.34 -15.34
C CYS A 158 3.65 2.06 -15.80
N PHE A 159 3.22 1.87 -17.05
CA PHE A 159 1.95 2.42 -17.54
C PHE A 159 0.77 1.88 -16.73
N LEU A 160 0.68 0.56 -16.55
CA LEU A 160 -0.46 -0.06 -15.85
C LEU A 160 -0.58 0.40 -14.40
N TYR A 161 0.56 0.55 -13.69
CA TYR A 161 0.54 1.12 -12.34
C TYR A 161 0.11 2.58 -12.34
N LYS A 162 0.62 3.42 -13.25
CA LYS A 162 0.22 4.83 -13.34
C LYS A 162 -1.26 4.99 -13.70
N GLU A 163 -1.77 4.16 -14.61
CA GLU A 163 -3.21 4.09 -14.93
C GLU A 163 -4.02 3.68 -13.69
N SER A 164 -3.57 2.65 -12.95
CA SER A 164 -4.23 2.24 -11.70
C SER A 164 -4.24 3.35 -10.66
N ILE A 165 -3.11 4.04 -10.45
CA ILE A 165 -3.01 5.17 -9.52
C ILE A 165 -3.94 6.31 -9.96
N TYR A 166 -4.01 6.62 -11.25
CA TYR A 166 -4.90 7.67 -11.76
C TYR A 166 -6.38 7.40 -11.40
N PHE A 167 -6.83 6.16 -11.54
CA PHE A 167 -8.22 5.77 -11.27
C PHE A 167 -8.50 5.43 -9.79
N ASN A 168 -7.50 4.95 -9.06
CA ASN A 168 -7.59 4.47 -7.67
C ASN A 168 -6.60 5.20 -6.75
N TYR A 169 -6.47 6.52 -6.88
CA TYR A 169 -5.43 7.31 -6.22
C TYR A 169 -5.45 7.29 -4.69
N LYS A 170 -6.52 6.79 -4.07
CA LYS A 170 -6.64 6.61 -2.61
C LYS A 170 -6.15 5.25 -2.11
N ASP A 171 -5.82 4.33 -3.02
CA ASP A 171 -5.40 2.97 -2.68
C ASP A 171 -3.90 2.89 -2.36
N GLU A 172 -3.56 2.77 -1.07
CA GLU A 172 -2.19 2.62 -0.60
C GLU A 172 -1.48 1.37 -1.17
N GLU A 173 -2.23 0.29 -1.42
CA GLU A 173 -1.65 -0.97 -1.93
C GLU A 173 -1.06 -0.79 -3.33
N THR A 174 -1.73 -0.03 -4.19
CA THR A 174 -1.23 0.27 -5.54
C THR A 174 0.11 1.02 -5.49
N TYR A 175 0.26 2.06 -4.66
CA TYR A 175 1.53 2.78 -4.53
C TYR A 175 2.64 1.90 -3.97
N PHE A 176 2.32 1.09 -2.95
CA PHE A 176 3.26 0.14 -2.37
C PHE A 176 3.79 -0.85 -3.42
N ASN A 177 2.87 -1.53 -4.12
CA ASN A 177 3.23 -2.53 -5.13
C ASN A 177 4.04 -1.92 -6.28
N PHE A 178 3.69 -0.70 -6.70
CA PHE A 178 4.47 0.00 -7.73
C PHE A 178 5.89 0.34 -7.23
N SER A 179 6.01 0.84 -5.99
CA SER A 179 7.32 1.12 -5.39
C SER A 179 8.20 -0.14 -5.29
N GLU A 180 7.62 -1.28 -4.88
CA GLU A 180 8.33 -2.56 -4.79
C GLU A 180 8.80 -3.05 -6.16
N TYR A 181 7.96 -2.88 -7.18
CA TYR A 181 8.34 -3.17 -8.56
C TYR A 181 9.53 -2.31 -9.01
N LEU A 182 9.49 -1.00 -8.77
CA LEU A 182 10.56 -0.08 -9.13
C LEU A 182 11.87 -0.41 -8.38
N ILE A 183 11.78 -0.74 -7.09
CA ILE A 183 12.93 -1.17 -6.28
C ILE A 183 13.57 -2.43 -6.84
N LYS A 184 12.77 -3.45 -7.21
CA LYS A 184 13.27 -4.69 -7.83
C LYS A 184 14.02 -4.43 -9.14
N ASN A 185 13.70 -3.34 -9.83
CA ASN A 185 14.33 -2.89 -11.07
C ASN A 185 15.40 -1.80 -10.85
N ASN A 186 15.90 -1.63 -9.62
CA ASN A 186 16.92 -0.64 -9.25
C ASN A 186 16.53 0.83 -9.52
N LYS A 187 15.23 1.15 -9.54
CA LYS A 187 14.69 2.51 -9.74
C LYS A 187 14.31 3.19 -8.42
N TYR A 188 15.29 3.35 -7.53
CA TYR A 188 15.04 3.78 -6.14
C TYR A 188 14.49 5.20 -5.97
N GLU A 189 14.93 6.16 -6.80
CA GLU A 189 14.40 7.53 -6.76
C GLU A 189 12.95 7.57 -7.24
N GLU A 190 12.65 6.92 -8.36
CA GLU A 190 11.28 6.81 -8.86
C GLU A 190 10.37 6.12 -7.84
N ALA A 191 10.85 5.05 -7.19
CA ALA A 191 10.11 4.38 -6.13
C ALA A 191 9.79 5.32 -4.95
N ARG A 192 10.74 6.17 -4.54
CA ARG A 192 10.54 7.17 -3.49
C ARG A 192 9.48 8.19 -3.89
N GLU A 193 9.55 8.71 -5.10
CA GLU A 193 8.57 9.67 -5.61
C GLU A 193 7.15 9.07 -5.65
N ILE A 194 7.01 7.81 -6.03
CA ILE A 194 5.71 7.11 -5.99
C ILE A 194 5.18 6.98 -4.57
N VAL A 195 6.02 6.66 -3.59
CA VAL A 195 5.57 6.58 -2.19
C VAL A 195 5.18 7.95 -1.66
N ARG A 196 5.97 9.00 -1.97
CA ARG A 196 5.65 10.38 -1.58
C ARG A 196 4.32 10.83 -2.17
N LEU A 197 4.12 10.56 -3.46
CA LEU A 197 2.85 10.80 -4.14
C LEU A 197 1.69 10.10 -3.42
N GLY A 198 1.87 8.83 -3.03
CA GLY A 198 0.85 8.10 -2.28
C GLY A 198 0.57 8.71 -0.90
N ILE A 199 1.59 9.18 -0.17
CA ILE A 199 1.41 9.87 1.12
C ILE A 199 0.56 11.14 0.97
N GLU A 200 0.74 11.89 -0.12
CA GLU A 200 -0.03 13.11 -0.39
C GLU A 200 -1.50 12.83 -0.77
N ASN A 201 -1.77 11.65 -1.34
CA ASN A 201 -3.06 11.31 -1.93
C ASN A 201 -3.89 10.30 -1.11
N THR A 202 -3.30 9.73 -0.06
CA THR A 202 -3.96 8.76 0.82
C THR A 202 -4.01 9.28 2.26
N THR A 203 -5.02 8.86 3.01
CA THR A 203 -5.19 9.26 4.42
C THR A 203 -4.55 8.28 5.39
N GLY A 204 -4.09 7.12 4.90
CA GLY A 204 -3.51 6.07 5.70
C GLY A 204 -2.13 6.44 6.27
N ILE A 205 -1.74 5.69 7.29
CA ILE A 205 -0.42 5.79 7.91
C ILE A 205 0.57 4.77 7.34
N PHE A 206 0.09 3.79 6.57
CA PHE A 206 0.92 2.69 6.09
C PHE A 206 2.05 3.19 5.20
N LEU A 207 1.75 4.02 4.19
CA LEU A 207 2.78 4.52 3.28
C LEU A 207 3.80 5.41 4.00
N LYS A 208 3.37 6.13 5.05
CA LYS A 208 4.25 6.95 5.90
C LYS A 208 5.26 6.06 6.64
N ILE A 209 4.77 5.01 7.31
CA ILE A 209 5.61 4.03 8.02
C ILE A 209 6.55 3.31 7.05
N TYR A 210 6.02 2.87 5.91
CA TYR A 210 6.76 2.18 4.87
C TYR A 210 7.90 3.04 4.31
N HIS A 211 7.64 4.32 4.03
CA HIS A 211 8.62 5.28 3.53
C HIS A 211 9.81 5.41 4.50
N GLN A 212 9.53 5.53 5.81
CA GLN A 212 10.58 5.62 6.82
C GLN A 212 11.42 4.36 6.92
N TYR A 213 10.76 3.20 6.93
CA TYR A 213 11.45 1.92 6.97
C TYR A 213 12.42 1.76 5.79
N ARG A 214 12.01 2.20 4.59
CA ARG A 214 12.84 2.16 3.39
C ARG A 214 14.02 3.13 3.41
N ILE A 215 13.81 4.35 3.88
CA ILE A 215 14.87 5.34 4.09
C ILE A 215 16.01 4.75 4.94
N ILE A 216 15.65 4.05 6.01
CA ILE A 216 16.61 3.51 6.97
C ILE A 216 17.38 2.32 6.38
N ASN A 217 16.69 1.37 5.74
CA ASN A 217 17.35 0.24 5.10
C ASN A 217 18.26 0.66 3.93
N ASN A 218 17.89 1.73 3.19
CA ASN A 218 18.73 2.22 2.10
C ASN A 218 20.03 2.87 2.60
N LYS A 219 20.05 3.53 3.77
CA LYS A 219 21.29 4.05 4.39
C LYS A 219 22.31 2.94 4.67
N GLU A 220 21.86 1.75 5.08
CA GLU A 220 22.75 0.61 5.35
C GLU A 220 23.32 -0.01 4.05
N LEU A 221 22.52 -0.05 2.98
CA LEU A 221 22.93 -0.51 1.65
C LEU A 221 23.90 0.44 0.94
N THR A 222 23.87 1.72 1.28
CA THR A 222 24.56 2.78 0.54
C THR A 222 25.73 3.43 1.31
N ASN A 223 26.20 2.79 2.39
CA ASN A 223 27.48 3.12 3.05
C ASN A 223 28.71 3.10 2.12
N ASN A 224 28.55 2.82 0.82
CA ASN A 224 29.60 3.01 -0.18
C ASN A 224 29.35 4.10 -1.24
N LYS A 225 28.17 4.72 -1.40
CA LYS A 225 27.91 5.72 -2.46
C LYS A 225 26.67 6.63 -2.25
N LEU A 226 26.50 7.32 -1.11
CA LEU A 226 25.57 8.46 -1.06
C LEU A 226 26.32 9.78 -1.17
N THR A 227 25.76 10.70 -1.95
CA THR A 227 26.20 12.10 -2.02
C THR A 227 25.64 12.89 -0.84
N ASN A 228 26.34 13.94 -0.41
CA ASN A 228 25.94 14.76 0.74
C ASN A 228 24.52 15.35 0.63
N ASN A 229 23.99 15.54 -0.58
CA ASN A 229 22.63 16.03 -0.80
C ASN A 229 21.55 14.99 -0.46
N GLU A 230 21.83 13.70 -0.63
CA GLU A 230 20.90 12.62 -0.27
C GLU A 230 20.85 12.43 1.25
N LEU A 231 21.97 12.65 1.96
CA LEU A 231 22.01 12.68 3.42
C LEU A 231 21.18 13.83 4.01
N ILE A 232 21.24 15.01 3.40
CA ILE A 232 20.48 16.21 3.80
C ILE A 232 18.96 15.99 3.61
N ASN A 233 18.55 15.41 2.47
CA ASN A 233 17.13 15.09 2.23
C ASN A 233 16.60 14.04 3.22
N LEU A 234 17.44 13.12 3.70
CA LEU A 234 17.06 12.11 4.70
C LEU A 234 16.96 12.70 6.12
N GLU A 235 17.67 13.78 6.44
CA GLU A 235 17.54 14.51 7.72
C GLU A 235 16.29 15.39 7.75
N LEU A 236 15.92 16.00 6.62
CA LEU A 236 14.70 16.80 6.49
C LEU A 236 13.43 15.93 6.64
N VAL A 237 13.43 14.70 6.12
CA VAL A 237 12.30 13.76 6.30
C VAL A 237 12.21 13.19 7.73
N ASP A 238 13.35 12.98 8.41
CA ASP A 238 13.37 12.65 9.84
C ASP A 238 12.77 13.83 10.66
N GLN A 239 12.99 15.09 10.24
CA GLN A 239 12.37 16.27 10.87
C GLN A 239 10.87 16.38 10.58
N ASP A 240 10.40 16.19 9.34
CA ASP A 240 8.97 16.27 9.00
C ASP A 240 8.13 15.20 9.69
N TYR A 241 8.63 13.98 9.86
CA TYR A 241 7.91 12.96 10.64
C TYR A 241 7.92 13.26 12.13
N ILE A 242 9.05 13.75 12.65
CA ILE A 242 9.13 14.19 14.04
C ILE A 242 8.18 15.39 14.24
N GLU A 243 8.05 16.30 13.29
CA GLU A 243 7.12 17.43 13.32
C GLU A 243 5.67 17.02 13.13
N LEU A 244 5.35 16.07 12.24
CA LEU A 244 4.02 15.47 12.11
C LEU A 244 3.62 14.75 13.39
N SER A 245 4.52 13.93 13.95
CA SER A 245 4.31 13.31 15.27
C SER A 245 4.15 14.39 16.34
N LYS A 246 4.97 15.44 16.37
CA LYS A 246 4.87 16.51 17.36
C LYS A 246 3.60 17.34 17.20
N TYR A 247 3.15 17.63 15.98
CA TYR A 247 1.98 18.43 15.69
C TYR A 247 0.70 17.69 16.11
N ASP A 248 0.59 16.41 15.75
CA ASP A 248 -0.52 15.55 16.17
C ASP A 248 -0.48 15.30 17.69
N MET A 249 0.71 15.11 18.28
CA MET A 249 0.88 14.94 19.73
C MET A 249 0.63 16.21 20.55
N VAL A 250 0.88 17.41 20.00
CA VAL A 250 0.64 18.70 20.67
C VAL A 250 -0.84 19.07 20.63
N ASN A 251 -1.56 18.73 19.55
CA ASN A 251 -3.00 18.97 19.45
C ASN A 251 -3.80 18.02 20.36
N LEU A 252 -3.35 16.78 20.57
CA LEU A 252 -3.99 15.81 21.48
C LEU A 252 -3.82 16.16 22.96
N LYS A 253 -2.68 16.75 23.37
CA LYS A 253 -2.47 17.25 24.75
C LYS A 253 -3.47 18.31 25.22
N ARG A 254 -4.21 18.95 24.31
CA ARG A 254 -5.21 19.98 24.66
C ARG A 254 -6.57 19.40 25.03
N LYS A 255 -6.83 18.12 24.75
CA LYS A 255 -8.02 17.40 25.21
C LYS A 255 -7.62 16.50 26.37
N ASN A 256 -7.46 17.10 27.55
CA ASN A 256 -7.38 16.36 28.81
C ASN A 256 -8.79 15.92 29.19
N ASP A 257 -9.15 14.71 28.82
CA ASP A 257 -9.85 13.73 29.65
C ASP A 257 -9.29 12.37 29.24
N ARG A 258 -9.30 11.39 30.15
CA ARG A 258 -8.60 10.09 30.00
C ARG A 258 -9.28 9.18 28.96
N GLU A 259 -9.39 9.63 27.72
CA GLU A 259 -9.83 8.82 26.59
C GLU A 259 -8.61 8.15 25.94
N ASP A 260 -8.79 6.87 25.59
CA ASP A 260 -7.75 5.95 25.17
C ASP A 260 -6.83 6.54 24.08
N ILE A 261 -5.52 6.30 24.19
CA ILE A 261 -4.58 6.66 23.12
C ILE A 261 -5.05 5.99 21.82
N PRO A 262 -5.32 6.76 20.74
CA PRO A 262 -5.79 6.16 19.50
C PRO A 262 -4.81 5.09 19.00
N ASP A 263 -5.32 3.94 18.57
CA ASP A 263 -4.51 2.80 18.07
C ASP A 263 -3.45 3.22 17.04
N PHE A 264 -3.75 4.23 16.21
CA PHE A 264 -2.81 4.74 15.21
C PHE A 264 -1.56 5.38 15.84
N LEU A 265 -1.69 6.08 16.97
CA LEU A 265 -0.55 6.71 17.65
C LEU A 265 0.36 5.64 18.25
N SER A 266 -0.23 4.59 18.81
CA SER A 266 0.52 3.45 19.34
C SER A 266 1.27 2.71 18.23
N ILE A 267 0.68 2.58 17.03
CA ILE A 267 1.36 2.04 15.85
C ILE A 267 2.57 2.91 15.47
N LEU A 268 2.41 4.24 15.41
CA LEU A 268 3.50 5.16 15.05
C LEU A 268 4.63 5.10 16.08
N ILE A 269 4.30 5.04 17.37
CA ILE A 269 5.27 4.90 18.46
C ILE A 269 6.01 3.58 18.35
N MET A 270 5.32 2.47 18.12
CA MET A 270 5.97 1.15 18.00
C MET A 270 6.89 1.08 16.79
N ASN A 271 6.47 1.64 15.65
CA ASN A 271 7.34 1.73 14.47
C ASN A 271 8.56 2.61 14.79
N HIS A 272 8.38 3.79 15.38
CA HIS A 272 9.47 4.68 15.77
C HIS A 272 10.48 4.00 16.71
N LEU A 273 10.00 3.33 17.77
CA LEU A 273 10.85 2.58 18.70
C LEU A 273 11.56 1.42 17.99
N SER A 274 10.87 0.67 17.12
CA SER A 274 11.52 -0.36 16.30
C SER A 274 12.62 0.21 15.40
N LEU A 275 12.47 1.43 14.88
CA LEU A 275 13.48 2.08 14.07
C LEU A 275 14.70 2.47 14.90
N ILE A 276 14.51 3.04 16.10
CA ILE A 276 15.61 3.33 17.03
C ILE A 276 16.36 2.06 17.40
N LEU A 277 15.63 0.98 17.71
CA LEU A 277 16.23 -0.30 18.07
C LEU A 277 17.11 -0.85 16.95
N LYS A 278 16.64 -0.80 15.70
CA LYS A 278 17.41 -1.25 14.53
C LYS A 278 18.64 -0.37 14.28
N ARG A 279 18.52 0.95 14.36
CA ARG A 279 19.60 1.90 14.01
C ARG A 279 20.64 2.09 15.11
N GLN A 280 20.20 2.16 16.36
CA GLN A 280 21.03 2.64 17.48
C GLN A 280 21.18 1.59 18.59
N GLY A 281 20.46 0.47 18.48
CA GLY A 281 20.51 -0.62 19.44
C GLY A 281 19.63 -0.41 20.68
N LEU A 282 19.83 -1.28 21.68
CA LEU A 282 18.91 -1.44 22.79
C LEU A 282 18.95 -0.29 23.81
N ILE A 283 20.11 0.34 24.03
CA ILE A 283 20.24 1.40 25.04
C ILE A 283 19.46 2.66 24.63
N PRO A 284 19.58 3.20 23.40
CA PRO A 284 18.78 4.34 22.96
C PRO A 284 17.29 4.02 22.88
N PHE A 285 16.94 2.80 22.46
CA PHE A 285 15.56 2.30 22.47
C PHE A 285 14.92 2.38 23.87
N ARG A 286 15.62 1.90 24.91
CA ARG A 286 15.15 1.98 26.31
C ARG A 286 14.98 3.43 26.76
N LYS A 287 15.92 4.31 26.41
CA LYS A 287 15.84 5.74 26.76
C LYS A 287 14.60 6.39 26.14
N GLU A 288 14.33 6.11 24.87
CA GLU A 288 13.16 6.69 24.21
C GLU A 288 11.85 6.10 24.73
N PHE A 289 11.80 4.80 25.01
CA PHE A 289 10.64 4.19 25.67
C PHE A 289 10.32 4.87 27.01
N ILE A 290 11.34 5.10 27.87
CA ILE A 290 11.16 5.81 29.14
C ILE A 290 10.67 7.26 28.91
N ASN A 291 11.20 7.96 27.90
CA ASN A 291 10.78 9.30 27.53
C ASN A 291 9.29 9.35 27.14
N LEU A 292 8.85 8.41 26.29
CA LEU A 292 7.45 8.30 25.85
C LEU A 292 6.52 7.91 27.00
N LYS A 293 6.99 7.03 27.89
CA LYS A 293 6.30 6.66 29.12
C LYS A 293 6.08 7.86 30.04
N ILE A 294 7.12 8.65 30.31
CA ILE A 294 7.02 9.88 31.14
C ILE A 294 6.02 10.88 30.55
N LYS A 295 5.89 10.89 29.22
CA LYS A 295 4.93 11.74 28.50
C LYS A 295 3.49 11.21 28.50
N GLY A 296 3.23 10.02 29.05
CA GLY A 296 1.90 9.40 29.09
C GLY A 296 1.41 8.88 27.74
N LEU A 297 2.32 8.50 26.84
CA LEU A 297 2.01 8.11 25.45
C LEU A 297 2.10 6.60 25.21
N VAL A 298 2.20 5.82 26.28
CA VAL A 298 2.41 4.38 26.20
C VAL A 298 1.15 3.69 26.68
N ASN A 299 0.53 2.91 25.81
CA ASN A 299 -0.59 2.03 26.16
C ASN A 299 -0.11 0.60 26.46
N ASP A 300 -1.05 -0.26 26.80
CA ASP A 300 -0.81 -1.66 27.09
C ASP A 300 -0.20 -2.45 25.93
N VAL A 301 -0.65 -2.21 24.69
CA VAL A 301 -0.08 -2.84 23.50
C VAL A 301 1.40 -2.49 23.33
N ILE A 302 1.79 -1.23 23.59
CA ILE A 302 3.19 -0.82 23.56
C ILE A 302 3.96 -1.59 24.64
N TYR A 303 3.50 -1.61 25.89
CA TYR A 303 4.17 -2.34 26.98
C TYR A 303 4.46 -3.80 26.61
N LYS A 304 3.46 -4.50 26.06
CA LYS A 304 3.59 -5.88 25.59
C LYS A 304 4.68 -6.01 24.51
N ASN A 305 4.65 -5.17 23.48
CA ASN A 305 5.64 -5.25 22.40
C ASN A 305 7.07 -4.89 22.87
N ILE A 306 7.21 -3.94 23.80
CA ILE A 306 8.52 -3.61 24.39
C ILE A 306 9.07 -4.78 25.20
N ALA A 307 8.22 -5.45 25.99
CA ALA A 307 8.56 -6.69 26.69
C ALA A 307 9.04 -7.78 25.73
N ASP A 308 8.34 -8.00 24.61
CA ASP A 308 8.74 -8.99 23.59
C ASP A 308 10.11 -8.66 22.96
N TYR A 309 10.35 -7.38 22.65
CA TYR A 309 11.65 -6.93 22.13
C TYR A 309 12.77 -7.15 23.16
N GLU A 310 12.57 -6.74 24.41
CA GLU A 310 13.56 -6.92 25.46
C GLU A 310 13.91 -8.40 25.66
N TYR A 311 12.91 -9.27 25.68
CA TYR A 311 13.15 -10.70 25.79
C TYR A 311 13.93 -11.23 24.58
N LYS A 312 13.53 -10.86 23.36
CA LYS A 312 14.18 -11.31 22.13
C LYS A 312 15.67 -10.95 22.08
N TYR A 313 16.04 -9.76 22.57
CA TYR A 313 17.43 -9.28 22.50
C TYR A 313 18.29 -9.67 23.71
N THR A 314 17.70 -9.87 24.89
CA THR A 314 18.47 -10.11 26.13
C THR A 314 18.22 -11.47 26.76
N SER A 315 17.13 -12.14 26.41
CA SER A 315 16.61 -13.34 27.10
C SER A 315 16.41 -13.16 28.62
N ASN A 316 16.34 -11.92 29.10
CA ASN A 316 16.26 -11.62 30.53
C ASN A 316 14.79 -11.56 30.99
N LYS A 317 14.35 -12.60 31.70
CA LYS A 317 12.97 -12.70 32.21
C LYS A 317 12.63 -11.62 33.23
N ASP A 318 13.56 -11.24 34.09
CA ASP A 318 13.30 -10.28 35.18
C ASP A 318 12.98 -8.88 34.65
N ILE A 319 13.69 -8.45 33.61
CA ILE A 319 13.44 -7.16 32.95
C ILE A 319 12.06 -7.18 32.30
N VAL A 320 11.72 -8.27 31.62
CA VAL A 320 10.46 -8.43 30.91
C VAL A 320 9.28 -8.43 31.89
N THR A 321 9.38 -9.19 32.99
CA THR A 321 8.38 -9.19 34.07
C THR A 321 8.21 -7.80 34.65
N LYS A 322 9.29 -7.04 34.88
CA LYS A 322 9.23 -5.65 35.37
C LYS A 322 8.50 -4.71 34.40
N ILE A 323 8.70 -4.89 33.09
CA ILE A 323 8.01 -4.10 32.06
C ILE A 323 6.50 -4.38 32.11
N TYR A 324 6.11 -5.67 32.17
CA TYR A 324 4.70 -6.05 32.30
C TYR A 324 4.08 -5.52 33.59
N THR A 325 4.71 -5.73 34.75
CA THR A 325 4.15 -5.26 36.03
C THR A 325 4.03 -3.75 36.06
N SER A 326 5.01 -3.03 35.51
CA SER A 326 4.93 -1.57 35.40
C SER A 326 3.79 -1.12 34.51
N GLY A 327 3.54 -1.80 33.37
CA GLY A 327 2.41 -1.48 32.51
C GLY A 327 1.06 -1.79 33.16
N ILE A 328 0.97 -2.89 33.90
CA ILE A 328 -0.23 -3.28 34.66
C ILE A 328 -0.54 -2.25 35.75
N GLU A 329 0.47 -1.79 36.49
CA GLU A 329 0.29 -0.79 37.55
C GLU A 329 -0.20 0.57 37.01
N GLU A 330 0.16 0.91 35.78
CA GLU A 330 -0.21 2.19 35.16
C GLU A 330 -1.53 2.16 34.40
N THR A 331 -1.87 1.03 33.77
CA THR A 331 -3.04 0.91 32.88
C THR A 331 -4.17 0.07 33.47
N ASP A 332 -3.88 -0.74 34.49
CA ASP A 332 -4.75 -1.79 35.03
C ASP A 332 -5.25 -2.81 33.96
N SER A 333 -4.57 -2.87 32.81
CA SER A 333 -5.05 -3.61 31.63
C SER A 333 -5.16 -5.12 31.87
N LYS A 334 -6.37 -5.67 31.64
CA LYS A 334 -6.63 -7.11 31.62
C LYS A 334 -5.80 -7.82 30.54
N TYR A 335 -5.55 -7.14 29.42
CA TYR A 335 -4.73 -7.66 28.33
C TYR A 335 -3.29 -7.90 28.78
N LEU A 336 -2.64 -6.95 29.46
CA LEU A 336 -1.28 -7.14 29.98
C LEU A 336 -1.20 -8.23 31.05
N LYS A 337 -2.21 -8.30 31.93
CA LYS A 337 -2.27 -9.34 32.97
C LYS A 337 -2.29 -10.74 32.32
N GLN A 338 -3.07 -10.92 31.26
CA GLN A 338 -3.11 -12.16 30.48
C GLN A 338 -1.79 -12.44 29.73
N GLU A 339 -1.23 -11.42 29.06
CA GLU A 339 -0.01 -11.60 28.27
C GLU A 339 1.23 -11.88 29.15
N LEU A 340 1.30 -11.33 30.36
CA LEU A 340 2.34 -11.68 31.33
C LEU A 340 2.28 -13.17 31.70
N VAL A 341 1.09 -13.70 32.00
CA VAL A 341 0.91 -15.12 32.30
C VAL A 341 1.31 -15.97 31.09
N ASN A 342 0.84 -15.61 29.90
CA ASN A 342 1.19 -16.30 28.66
C ASN A 342 2.70 -16.31 28.42
N PHE A 343 3.40 -15.19 28.67
CA PHE A 343 4.85 -15.08 28.56
C PHE A 343 5.57 -16.01 29.56
N LEU A 344 5.18 -15.99 30.83
CA LEU A 344 5.80 -16.83 31.86
C LEU A 344 5.64 -18.32 31.54
N LEU A 345 4.44 -18.74 31.12
CA LEU A 345 4.19 -20.13 30.68
C LEU A 345 5.04 -20.51 29.47
N LYS A 346 5.11 -19.65 28.43
CA LYS A 346 5.93 -19.87 27.23
C LYS A 346 7.42 -20.01 27.55
N THR A 347 7.90 -19.32 28.57
CA THR A 347 9.31 -19.37 28.99
C THR A 347 9.59 -20.41 30.06
N GLY A 348 8.59 -21.20 30.47
CA GLY A 348 8.73 -22.28 31.45
C GLY A 348 8.79 -21.82 32.91
N ASP A 349 8.32 -20.60 33.21
CA ASP A 349 8.28 -20.05 34.57
C ASP A 349 6.88 -20.23 35.21
N TYR A 350 6.54 -21.48 35.45
CA TYR A 350 5.20 -21.89 35.89
C TYR A 350 4.80 -21.35 37.26
N ASN A 351 5.73 -21.37 38.23
CA ASN A 351 5.45 -20.92 39.60
C ASN A 351 5.09 -19.43 39.64
N ASN A 352 5.82 -18.60 38.87
CA ASN A 352 5.49 -17.18 38.76
C ASN A 352 4.18 -16.98 37.98
N ALA A 353 3.90 -17.77 36.94
CA ALA A 353 2.63 -17.71 36.23
C ALA A 353 1.43 -17.95 37.17
N LEU A 354 1.48 -19.00 38.01
CA LEU A 354 0.46 -19.29 39.02
C LEU A 354 0.31 -18.15 40.04
N MET A 355 1.42 -17.59 40.50
CA MET A 355 1.41 -16.46 41.42
C MET A 355 0.68 -15.26 40.81
N TYR A 356 0.97 -14.93 39.55
CA TYR A 356 0.34 -13.79 38.87
C TYR A 356 -1.11 -14.02 38.49
N VAL A 357 -1.51 -15.25 38.17
CA VAL A 357 -2.93 -15.61 37.99
C VAL A 357 -3.72 -15.35 39.27
N LYS A 358 -3.21 -15.81 40.42
CA LYS A 358 -3.84 -15.55 41.72
C LYS A 358 -3.84 -14.06 42.09
N LYS A 359 -2.74 -13.35 41.81
CA LYS A 359 -2.58 -11.93 42.15
C LYS A 359 -3.53 -11.03 41.36
N TYR A 360 -3.76 -11.33 40.08
CA TYR A 360 -4.49 -10.47 39.15
C TYR A 360 -5.85 -11.03 38.70
N GLU A 361 -6.27 -12.16 39.27
CA GLU A 361 -7.54 -12.83 38.96
C GLU A 361 -7.74 -13.07 37.44
N VAL A 362 -6.65 -13.44 36.77
CA VAL A 362 -6.66 -13.77 35.34
C VAL A 362 -7.28 -15.15 35.16
N GLY A 363 -8.08 -15.36 34.10
CA GLY A 363 -8.74 -16.65 33.88
C GLY A 363 -7.75 -17.82 33.78
N ASP A 364 -7.99 -18.91 34.52
CA ASP A 364 -7.08 -20.08 34.57
C ASP A 364 -6.99 -20.89 33.26
N GLU A 365 -7.65 -20.49 32.18
CA GLU A 365 -7.72 -21.28 30.94
C GLU A 365 -6.34 -21.63 30.37
N GLU A 366 -5.40 -20.69 30.38
CA GLU A 366 -4.06 -20.90 29.83
C GLU A 366 -3.19 -21.76 30.76
N ILE A 367 -3.40 -21.67 32.08
CA ILE A 367 -2.78 -22.59 33.05
C ILE A 367 -3.33 -24.00 32.88
N LEU A 368 -4.65 -24.15 32.72
CA LEU A 368 -5.29 -25.44 32.46
C LEU A 368 -4.80 -26.08 31.15
N LYS A 369 -4.66 -25.29 30.08
CA LYS A 369 -4.07 -25.77 28.82
C LYS A 369 -2.61 -26.19 28.98
N TYR A 370 -1.83 -25.46 29.77
CA TYR A 370 -0.44 -25.79 30.06
C TYR A 370 -0.32 -27.08 30.87
N GLU A 371 -1.07 -27.20 31.97
CA GLU A 371 -1.14 -28.38 32.84
C GLU A 371 -1.65 -29.62 32.10
N PHE A 372 -2.67 -29.47 31.25
CA PHE A 372 -3.13 -30.56 30.38
C PHE A 372 -2.02 -31.11 29.48
N LYS A 373 -1.16 -30.22 28.97
CA LYS A 373 -0.15 -30.56 27.97
C LYS A 373 1.16 -31.03 28.59
N TYR A 374 1.51 -30.54 29.77
CA TYR A 374 2.85 -30.67 30.34
C TYR A 374 2.88 -31.03 31.84
N GLY A 375 1.75 -30.97 32.55
CA GLY A 375 1.71 -31.11 34.01
C GLY A 375 1.03 -32.40 34.49
N GLU A 376 1.11 -32.62 35.81
CA GLU A 376 0.52 -33.78 36.50
C GLU A 376 -0.77 -33.40 37.27
N ASP A 377 -1.02 -32.10 37.46
CA ASP A 377 -2.03 -31.56 38.40
C ASP A 377 -3.32 -31.12 37.70
N PHE A 378 -3.43 -31.38 36.39
CA PHE A 378 -4.57 -31.01 35.55
C PHE A 378 -5.92 -31.43 36.16
N PHE A 379 -6.02 -32.66 36.67
CA PHE A 379 -7.28 -33.17 37.25
C PHE A 379 -7.66 -32.50 38.57
N ASN A 380 -6.70 -32.02 39.35
CA ASN A 380 -6.97 -31.27 40.58
C ASN A 380 -7.44 -29.84 40.29
N LEU A 381 -6.87 -29.21 39.26
CA LEU A 381 -7.30 -27.90 38.75
C LEU A 381 -8.65 -27.93 38.01
N LEU A 382 -9.01 -29.08 37.42
CA LEU A 382 -10.31 -29.28 36.79
C LEU A 382 -11.44 -29.41 37.84
N ASN A 383 -11.14 -30.00 39.01
CA ASN A 383 -12.12 -30.24 40.08
C ASN A 383 -12.54 -28.96 40.82
N THR A 384 -11.73 -27.91 40.79
CA THR A 384 -12.08 -26.58 41.34
C THR A 384 -12.99 -25.75 40.43
N LYS A 385 -13.26 -26.17 39.18
CA LYS A 385 -14.05 -25.42 38.19
C LYS A 385 -15.25 -26.18 37.61
N LYS A 386 -16.14 -26.67 38.48
CA LYS A 386 -17.51 -27.01 38.05
C LYS A 386 -18.43 -25.79 38.11
N THR A 387 -18.18 -24.80 37.25
CA THR A 387 -19.20 -23.92 36.66
C THR A 387 -18.55 -23.06 35.58
N GLU A 388 -19.31 -22.83 34.50
CA GLU A 388 -19.00 -22.02 33.30
C GLU A 388 -18.37 -22.79 32.11
N LYS A 389 -19.27 -23.18 31.22
CA LYS A 389 -19.15 -23.53 29.79
C LYS A 389 -20.16 -22.60 29.08
N GLU A 390 -20.03 -22.04 27.88
CA GLU A 390 -19.27 -22.17 26.64
C GLU A 390 -19.18 -20.71 26.07
N GLU A 391 -18.40 -20.30 25.07
CA GLU A 391 -18.16 -20.79 23.72
C GLU A 391 -16.88 -20.11 23.17
N ASP A 392 -16.10 -20.81 22.34
CA ASP A 392 -15.42 -20.15 21.22
C ASP A 392 -15.02 -21.18 20.16
N LYS A 393 -15.85 -21.27 19.11
CA LYS A 393 -15.50 -21.98 17.88
C LYS A 393 -14.59 -21.08 17.05
N LYS A 394 -13.29 -21.37 17.03
CA LYS A 394 -12.38 -20.80 16.04
C LYS A 394 -12.77 -21.26 14.63
N ILE A 395 -13.25 -20.32 13.84
CA ILE A 395 -13.36 -20.44 12.39
C ILE A 395 -11.93 -20.62 11.86
N LYS A 396 -11.67 -21.75 11.21
CA LYS A 396 -10.50 -21.91 10.34
C LYS A 396 -10.80 -21.13 9.08
N GLU A 397 -10.31 -19.91 8.98
CA GLU A 397 -10.27 -19.19 7.72
C GLU A 397 -9.32 -19.91 6.76
N ASP A 398 -9.80 -20.14 5.54
CA ASP A 398 -9.00 -20.67 4.46
C ASP A 398 -7.77 -19.78 4.24
N LYS A 399 -6.61 -20.41 4.04
CA LYS A 399 -5.34 -19.70 3.80
C LYS A 399 -5.38 -19.08 2.40
N GLU A 400 -6.09 -17.98 2.23
CA GLU A 400 -5.91 -17.12 1.07
C GLU A 400 -4.46 -16.64 1.03
N ALA A 401 -3.91 -16.54 -0.19
CA ALA A 401 -2.57 -16.02 -0.41
C ALA A 401 -2.53 -14.55 -0.01
N VAL A 402 -2.05 -14.28 1.21
CA VAL A 402 -1.90 -12.93 1.75
C VAL A 402 -0.96 -12.12 0.86
N SER A 403 -1.40 -10.95 0.37
CA SER A 403 -0.58 -10.10 -0.49
C SER A 403 0.66 -9.59 0.26
N PRO A 404 1.77 -9.25 -0.44
CA PRO A 404 2.94 -8.64 0.20
C PRO A 404 2.60 -7.36 0.97
N TYR A 405 1.61 -6.60 0.49
CA TYR A 405 1.05 -5.44 1.18
C TYR A 405 0.41 -5.83 2.51
N GLU A 406 -0.49 -6.81 2.52
CA GLU A 406 -1.16 -7.27 3.75
C GLU A 406 -0.19 -7.89 4.77
N ILE A 407 0.84 -8.61 4.29
CA ILE A 407 1.94 -9.07 5.16
C ILE A 407 2.67 -7.88 5.79
N SER A 408 3.04 -6.88 4.98
CA SER A 408 3.76 -5.69 5.45
C SER A 408 2.91 -4.88 6.43
N LYS A 409 1.63 -4.70 6.12
CA LYS A 409 0.64 -4.02 6.96
C LYS A 409 0.53 -4.72 8.31
N LYS A 410 0.37 -6.05 8.33
CA LYS A 410 0.34 -6.83 9.58
C LYS A 410 1.64 -6.72 10.40
N ILE A 411 2.80 -6.67 9.75
CA ILE A 411 4.08 -6.48 10.44
C ILE A 411 4.16 -5.09 11.07
N PHE A 412 3.80 -4.05 10.32
CA PHE A 412 3.84 -2.67 10.81
C PHE A 412 2.75 -2.36 11.83
N SER A 413 1.69 -3.17 11.91
CA SER A 413 0.59 -2.92 12.83
C SER A 413 0.87 -3.38 14.25
N PHE A 414 1.84 -4.27 14.48
CA PHE A 414 2.12 -4.84 15.80
C PHE A 414 0.88 -5.48 16.47
N GLY A 415 -0.06 -5.99 15.66
CA GLY A 415 -1.32 -6.55 16.14
C GLY A 415 -2.44 -5.52 16.36
N MET A 416 -2.18 -4.22 16.14
CA MET A 416 -3.18 -3.14 16.16
C MET A 416 -3.85 -2.99 14.78
N ARG A 417 -4.97 -2.28 14.71
CA ARG A 417 -5.65 -1.98 13.44
C ARG A 417 -5.02 -0.73 12.79
N ILE A 418 -4.49 -0.87 11.58
CA ILE A 418 -3.94 0.27 10.78
C ILE A 418 -5.06 1.08 10.10
N GLU A 419 -6.28 0.55 10.05
CA GLU A 419 -7.39 1.16 9.33
C GLU A 419 -8.13 2.21 10.18
N LEU A 420 -8.70 3.22 9.51
CA LEU A 420 -9.71 4.11 10.11
C LEU A 420 -10.77 3.27 10.83
N ARG A 421 -11.25 3.73 11.99
CA ARG A 421 -12.29 3.02 12.74
C ARG A 421 -13.49 2.72 11.83
N GLU A 422 -14.08 1.54 12.01
CA GLU A 422 -15.12 1.07 11.09
C GLU A 422 -16.38 1.93 11.14
N ASP A 423 -16.68 2.54 12.28
CA ASP A 423 -17.76 3.53 12.40
C ASP A 423 -17.45 4.84 11.67
N VAL A 424 -16.19 5.28 11.64
CA VAL A 424 -15.75 6.40 10.80
C VAL A 424 -15.88 6.05 9.32
N LYS A 425 -15.52 4.81 8.92
CA LYS A 425 -15.70 4.36 7.53
C LYS A 425 -17.18 4.22 7.14
N GLU A 426 -18.02 3.67 8.02
CA GLU A 426 -19.47 3.58 7.80
C GLU A 426 -20.12 4.95 7.73
N PHE A 427 -19.74 5.87 8.60
CA PHE A 427 -20.19 7.26 8.56
C PHE A 427 -19.76 7.95 7.26
N ILE A 428 -18.50 7.85 6.86
CA ILE A 428 -18.02 8.40 5.58
C ILE A 428 -18.80 7.82 4.39
N LYS A 429 -19.18 6.54 4.43
CA LYS A 429 -20.02 5.90 3.40
C LYS A 429 -21.48 6.42 3.40
N LYS A 430 -21.98 6.92 4.53
CA LYS A 430 -23.34 7.51 4.67
C LYS A 430 -23.41 8.98 4.26
N ILE A 431 -22.27 9.69 4.20
CA ILE A 431 -22.23 11.07 3.68
C ILE A 431 -22.56 11.01 2.18
N ASN A 432 -23.76 11.44 1.82
CA ASN A 432 -24.18 11.55 0.42
C ASN A 432 -23.21 12.45 -0.36
N TYR A 433 -23.02 12.17 -1.65
CA TYR A 433 -22.08 12.88 -2.53
C TYR A 433 -22.24 14.41 -2.42
N VAL A 434 -21.29 15.07 -1.76
CA VAL A 434 -21.29 16.52 -1.53
C VAL A 434 -20.73 17.20 -2.79
N LYS A 435 -21.50 18.09 -3.41
CA LYS A 435 -21.01 18.86 -4.56
C LYS A 435 -19.89 19.81 -4.11
N LYS A 436 -18.91 20.05 -4.98
CA LYS A 436 -17.80 20.98 -4.70
C LYS A 436 -18.34 22.37 -4.33
N GLY A 437 -18.00 22.84 -3.13
CA GLY A 437 -18.46 24.13 -2.58
C GLY A 437 -19.58 24.03 -1.54
N ASP A 438 -20.16 22.85 -1.35
CA ASP A 438 -21.11 22.62 -0.26
C ASP A 438 -20.37 22.41 1.06
N ASP A 439 -20.94 22.99 2.12
CA ASP A 439 -20.50 22.76 3.49
C ASP A 439 -20.82 21.33 3.90
N ILE A 440 -19.78 20.49 4.00
CA ILE A 440 -19.86 19.08 4.39
C ILE A 440 -20.67 18.89 5.68
N LEU A 441 -20.61 19.85 6.61
CA LEU A 441 -21.32 19.78 7.89
C LEU A 441 -22.85 19.86 7.73
N ARG A 442 -23.36 20.35 6.59
CA ARG A 442 -24.80 20.39 6.30
C ARG A 442 -25.35 19.08 5.75
N HIS A 443 -24.47 18.24 5.23
CA HIS A 443 -24.81 16.95 4.61
C HIS A 443 -24.38 15.74 5.45
N CYS A 444 -23.72 16.02 6.58
CA CYS A 444 -23.41 15.04 7.61
C CYS A 444 -24.55 15.00 8.63
N ASP A 445 -24.90 13.80 9.11
CA ASP A 445 -25.65 13.68 10.36
C ASP A 445 -24.71 14.17 11.48
N LEU A 446 -24.94 15.39 11.95
CA LEU A 446 -24.10 16.04 12.95
C LEU A 446 -24.18 15.32 14.29
N ASP A 447 -25.31 14.69 14.62
CA ASP A 447 -25.46 13.93 15.85
C ASP A 447 -24.68 12.61 15.75
N GLU A 448 -24.75 11.91 14.61
CA GLU A 448 -23.92 10.72 14.36
C GLU A 448 -22.42 11.07 14.34
N LEU A 449 -22.05 12.20 13.72
CA LEU A 449 -20.68 12.72 13.72
C LEU A 449 -20.22 13.06 15.15
N ILE A 450 -21.04 13.75 15.94
CA ILE A 450 -20.74 14.08 17.33
C ILE A 450 -20.65 12.79 18.16
N ILE A 451 -21.48 11.78 17.93
CA ILE A 451 -21.40 10.47 18.60
C ILE A 451 -20.10 9.74 18.23
N ILE A 452 -19.67 9.82 16.98
CA ILE A 452 -18.40 9.23 16.54
C ILE A 452 -17.22 9.99 17.13
N LEU A 453 -17.28 11.32 17.10
CA LEU A 453 -16.24 12.23 17.61
C LEU A 453 -16.19 12.31 19.14
N SER A 454 -17.25 11.91 19.85
CA SER A 454 -17.30 11.79 21.32
C SER A 454 -16.95 10.38 21.82
N LYS A 455 -16.74 9.45 20.89
CA LYS A 455 -16.05 8.18 21.16
C LYS A 455 -14.53 8.31 20.90
N ILE A 456 -14.05 9.50 20.56
CA ILE A 456 -12.62 9.86 20.41
C ILE A 456 -12.25 10.63 21.67
#